data_AF-A0A3M1IIR5-F1
#
_entry.id   AF-A0A3M1IIR5-F1
#
_cell.length_a   1.000
_cell.length_b   1.000
_cell.length_c   1.000
_cell.angle_alpha   90.00
_cell.angle_beta   90.00
_cell.angle_gamma   90.00
#
_symmetry.space_group_name_H-M   'P 1'
#
loop_
_entity.id
_entity.type
_entity.pdbx_description
1 polymer ?
#
loop_
_entity_poly.entity_id
_entity_poly.type
_entity_poly.pdbx_seq_one_letter_code
_entity_poly.pdbx_strand_id
1 'polypeptide(L)'
;MVFYVYGTRGILPAPYPAMMKYGGNTSCYFLALNNEAVIFDAGTGIRKLGEDLLKQKTFRKIYLFISHAHNDHVSGLPYFLPLYAENFEVNIYGPGEDISSFKREIFHGVHRSTFPIPLRKWNAHVRFFPLQAKESQDPILGNEFECSYFQLNHPVRTLGYRFQCQNKILVYALDHEKYHEPDGTISAEAAHQNQLFLNHIQNADLYIADGQYLPNEYKAYRGWGHATFADCVNFAALANVKKVMITHYDPNRTDEDLDKIYSHYFKVIRRKSIPVDLIPAMEGMSLRLHSKRFSNPYENGEN
;
A
#
# COMPACT_ATOMS: atom_id res chain seq x y z
N MET A 1 4.28 -15.38 6.45
CA MET A 1 4.07 -14.05 5.83
C MET A 1 4.63 -12.95 6.71
N VAL A 2 5.45 -12.06 6.16
CA VAL A 2 6.00 -10.88 6.85
C VAL A 2 5.83 -9.66 5.95
N PHE A 3 5.31 -8.57 6.49
CA PHE A 3 5.15 -7.29 5.82
C PHE A 3 6.29 -6.34 6.24
N TYR A 4 6.85 -5.60 5.30
CA TYR A 4 7.98 -4.69 5.48
C TYR A 4 7.64 -3.32 4.90
N VAL A 5 8.15 -2.28 5.54
CA VAL A 5 7.95 -0.88 5.14
C VAL A 5 9.27 -0.33 4.59
N TYR A 6 9.27 0.10 3.34
CA TYR A 6 10.44 0.64 2.65
C TYR A 6 10.33 2.14 2.33
N GLY A 7 9.12 2.70 2.36
CA GLY A 7 8.88 4.13 2.26
C GLY A 7 7.52 4.50 2.83
N THR A 8 7.46 5.65 3.50
CA THR A 8 6.28 6.09 4.26
C THR A 8 5.78 7.49 3.90
N ARG A 9 6.46 8.21 3.01
CA ARG A 9 6.12 9.59 2.66
C ARG A 9 5.20 9.66 1.45
N GLY A 10 4.20 10.53 1.53
CA GLY A 10 3.36 10.92 0.40
C GLY A 10 3.96 12.11 -0.37
N ILE A 11 3.51 12.29 -1.61
CA ILE A 11 3.82 13.40 -2.53
C ILE A 11 5.28 13.47 -2.99
N LEU A 12 6.23 13.50 -2.06
CA LEU A 12 7.67 13.64 -2.34
C LEU A 12 8.52 13.07 -1.19
N PRO A 13 9.77 12.65 -1.47
CA PRO A 13 10.67 12.16 -0.44
C PRO A 13 11.05 13.31 0.52
N ALA A 14 11.17 12.99 1.81
CA ALA A 14 11.52 13.93 2.87
C ALA A 14 12.81 13.49 3.60
N PRO A 15 13.99 13.54 2.96
CA PRO A 15 15.27 13.08 3.52
C PRO A 15 15.88 14.11 4.51
N TYR A 16 15.06 14.63 5.42
CA TYR A 16 15.48 15.61 6.41
C TYR A 16 15.72 14.93 7.76
N PRO A 17 16.71 15.35 8.56
CA PRO A 17 16.98 14.74 9.87
C PRO A 17 15.75 14.67 10.80
N ALA A 18 14.84 15.63 10.69
CA ALA A 18 13.61 15.70 11.49
C ALA A 18 12.50 14.74 11.05
N MET A 19 12.72 13.93 10.00
CA MET A 19 11.74 13.01 9.40
C MET A 19 12.21 11.54 9.39
N MET A 20 13.44 11.28 9.84
CA MET A 20 14.12 10.00 9.65
C MET A 20 13.64 8.89 10.60
N LYS A 21 12.99 9.22 11.72
CA LYS A 21 12.43 8.20 12.63
C LYS A 21 11.33 7.41 11.95
N TYR A 22 10.44 8.08 11.22
CA TYR A 22 9.35 7.42 10.49
C TYR A 22 9.75 7.04 9.06
N GLY A 23 10.70 7.77 8.46
CA GLY A 23 11.20 7.46 7.12
C GLY A 23 11.11 8.65 6.17
N GLY A 24 12.01 8.70 5.19
CA GLY A 24 12.09 9.80 4.21
C GLY A 24 11.80 9.39 2.77
N ASN A 25 11.67 8.10 2.49
CA ASN A 25 11.33 7.55 1.19
C ASN A 25 9.82 7.57 0.94
N THR A 26 9.44 7.63 -0.33
CA THR A 26 8.04 7.57 -0.73
C THR A 26 7.53 6.13 -0.86
N SER A 27 6.20 6.00 -0.89
CA SER A 27 5.42 4.76 -0.92
C SER A 27 6.11 3.55 -1.55
N CYS A 28 6.52 2.62 -0.70
CA CYS A 28 6.97 1.30 -1.11
C CYS A 28 6.85 0.31 0.06
N TYR A 29 6.17 -0.79 -0.17
CA TYR A 29 5.93 -1.81 0.85
C TYR A 29 6.12 -3.20 0.26
N PHE A 30 6.53 -4.14 1.11
CA PHE A 30 6.91 -5.48 0.67
C PHE A 30 6.26 -6.54 1.56
N LEU A 31 5.56 -7.48 0.94
CA LEU A 31 4.99 -8.65 1.57
C LEU A 31 5.75 -9.90 1.11
N ALA A 32 6.48 -10.51 2.04
CA ALA A 32 7.21 -11.75 1.81
C ALA A 32 6.28 -12.97 2.02
N LEU A 33 6.06 -13.73 0.93
CA LEU A 33 5.24 -14.93 0.87
C LEU A 33 6.06 -16.11 0.37
N ASN A 34 6.68 -16.88 1.27
CA ASN A 34 7.56 -18.01 0.92
C ASN A 34 8.65 -17.62 -0.08
N ASN A 35 8.50 -17.98 -1.37
CA ASN A 35 9.40 -17.64 -2.47
C ASN A 35 8.85 -16.54 -3.42
N GLU A 36 7.67 -16.00 -3.14
CA GLU A 36 7.04 -14.91 -3.87
C GLU A 36 7.23 -13.57 -3.14
N ALA A 37 7.53 -12.53 -3.91
CA ALA A 37 7.61 -11.16 -3.43
C ALA A 37 6.42 -10.35 -3.96
N VAL A 38 5.54 -9.90 -3.07
CA VAL A 38 4.48 -8.95 -3.41
C VAL A 38 4.94 -7.57 -2.98
N ILE A 39 4.95 -6.62 -3.90
CA ILE A 39 5.39 -5.24 -3.68
C ILE A 39 4.22 -4.32 -3.96
N PHE A 40 4.01 -3.33 -3.09
CA PHE A 40 3.00 -2.29 -3.24
C PHE A 40 3.69 -0.96 -3.49
N ASP A 41 3.40 -0.40 -4.67
CA ASP A 41 4.01 0.81 -5.21
C ASP A 41 5.55 0.76 -5.33
N ALA A 42 6.04 1.63 -6.20
CA ALA A 42 7.43 1.73 -6.63
C ALA A 42 7.97 3.16 -6.44
N GLY A 43 7.63 3.79 -5.32
CA GLY A 43 8.23 5.03 -4.86
C GLY A 43 9.74 4.89 -4.57
N THR A 44 10.37 5.93 -4.03
CA THR A 44 11.83 5.95 -3.85
C THR A 44 12.35 4.82 -2.96
N GLY A 45 11.51 4.30 -2.04
CA GLY A 45 11.84 3.16 -1.18
C GLY A 45 12.15 1.87 -1.93
N ILE A 46 11.64 1.71 -3.16
CA ILE A 46 11.83 0.49 -3.95
C ILE A 46 13.29 0.26 -4.32
N ARG A 47 14.10 1.32 -4.37
CA ARG A 47 15.54 1.21 -4.61
C ARG A 47 16.20 0.32 -3.55
N LYS A 48 15.92 0.61 -2.27
CA LYS A 48 16.49 -0.15 -1.15
C LYS A 48 15.93 -1.57 -1.12
N LEU A 49 14.64 -1.75 -1.40
CA LEU A 49 14.03 -3.07 -1.54
C LEU A 49 14.72 -3.90 -2.64
N GLY A 50 14.98 -3.30 -3.81
CA GLY A 50 15.68 -3.96 -4.90
C GLY A 50 17.07 -4.47 -4.48
N GLU A 51 17.86 -3.65 -3.78
CA GLU A 51 19.16 -4.05 -3.23
C GLU A 51 19.05 -5.26 -2.28
N ASP A 52 18.02 -5.31 -1.44
CA ASP A 52 17.81 -6.40 -0.49
C ASP A 52 17.34 -7.70 -1.19
N LEU A 53 16.46 -7.61 -2.19
CA LEU A 53 16.00 -8.76 -2.97
C LEU A 53 17.14 -9.42 -3.77
N LEU A 54 18.08 -8.62 -4.28
CA LEU A 54 19.28 -9.16 -4.95
C LEU A 54 20.14 -9.99 -3.97
N LYS A 55 20.27 -9.55 -2.71
CA LYS A 55 21.06 -10.23 -1.69
C LYS A 55 20.41 -11.51 -1.19
N GLN A 56 19.10 -11.53 -0.98
CA GLN A 56 18.39 -12.65 -0.34
C GLN A 56 18.28 -13.89 -1.23
N LYS A 57 18.41 -13.75 -2.55
CA LYS A 57 18.35 -14.82 -3.57
C LYS A 57 17.07 -15.69 -3.65
N THR A 58 16.22 -15.69 -2.63
CA THR A 58 14.99 -16.50 -2.54
C THR A 58 13.87 -15.98 -3.43
N PHE A 59 13.70 -14.65 -3.48
CA PHE A 59 12.60 -14.02 -4.21
C PHE A 59 13.03 -13.79 -5.65
N ARG A 60 12.50 -14.61 -6.56
CA ARG A 60 12.74 -14.50 -8.00
C ARG A 60 11.49 -14.17 -8.79
N LYS A 61 10.31 -14.51 -8.26
CA LYS A 61 9.01 -14.11 -8.80
C LYS A 61 8.47 -12.92 -8.01
N ILE A 62 8.35 -11.78 -8.68
CA ILE A 62 7.91 -10.52 -8.11
C ILE A 62 6.56 -10.16 -8.71
N TYR A 63 5.62 -9.80 -7.84
CA TYR A 63 4.33 -9.23 -8.17
C TYR A 63 4.32 -7.80 -7.65
N LEU A 64 4.44 -6.83 -8.55
CA LEU A 64 4.44 -5.40 -8.23
C LEU A 64 3.07 -4.82 -8.55
N PHE A 65 2.37 -4.34 -7.53
CA PHE A 65 1.06 -3.72 -7.63
C PHE A 65 1.20 -2.21 -7.47
N ILE A 66 0.91 -1.47 -8.54
CA ILE A 66 0.91 -0.01 -8.58
C ILE A 66 -0.51 0.48 -8.34
N SER A 67 -0.74 1.28 -7.30
CA SER A 67 -2.04 1.87 -7.00
C SER A 67 -2.46 2.87 -8.07
N HIS A 68 -1.55 3.78 -8.42
CA HIS A 68 -1.69 4.79 -9.47
C HIS A 68 -0.33 5.39 -9.87
N ALA A 69 -0.32 6.25 -10.88
CA ALA A 69 0.90 6.73 -11.52
C ALA A 69 1.44 8.08 -11.01
N HIS A 70 1.06 8.53 -9.80
CA HIS A 70 1.73 9.69 -9.21
C HIS A 70 3.20 9.38 -8.92
N ASN A 71 4.02 10.43 -8.93
CA ASN A 71 5.48 10.34 -8.93
C ASN A 71 6.02 9.60 -7.69
N ASP A 72 5.46 9.88 -6.53
CA ASP A 72 5.80 9.24 -5.26
C ASP A 72 5.46 7.74 -5.20
N HIS A 73 4.66 7.23 -6.15
CA HIS A 73 4.31 5.82 -6.29
C HIS A 73 5.09 5.10 -7.40
N VAL A 74 5.77 5.80 -8.33
CA VAL A 74 6.44 5.15 -9.48
C VAL A 74 7.87 5.61 -9.76
N SER A 75 8.34 6.69 -9.13
CA SER A 75 9.65 7.30 -9.44
C SER A 75 10.86 6.42 -9.16
N GLY A 76 10.73 5.47 -8.24
CA GLY A 76 11.78 4.51 -7.93
C GLY A 76 11.85 3.34 -8.92
N LEU A 77 10.81 3.08 -9.71
CA LEU A 77 10.71 1.94 -10.61
C LEU A 77 11.91 1.79 -11.57
N PRO A 78 12.45 2.86 -12.20
CA PRO A 78 13.62 2.75 -13.08
C PRO A 78 14.90 2.36 -12.32
N TYR A 79 14.93 2.54 -11.00
CA TYR A 79 16.05 2.18 -10.15
C TYR A 79 15.86 0.81 -9.48
N PHE A 80 14.80 0.08 -9.82
CA PHE A 80 14.52 -1.24 -9.27
C PHE A 80 15.47 -2.28 -9.86
N LEU A 81 16.57 -2.55 -9.14
CA LEU A 81 17.65 -3.45 -9.57
C LEU A 81 17.18 -4.82 -10.11
N PRO A 82 16.12 -5.47 -9.58
CA PRO A 82 15.60 -6.69 -10.15
C PRO A 82 15.23 -6.62 -11.63
N LEU A 83 14.87 -5.46 -12.20
CA LEU A 83 14.62 -5.32 -13.65
C LEU A 83 15.88 -5.58 -14.51
N TYR A 84 17.07 -5.37 -13.93
CA TYR A 84 18.36 -5.42 -14.62
C TYR A 84 19.17 -6.68 -14.29
N ALA A 85 18.64 -7.56 -13.44
CA ALA A 85 19.27 -8.80 -13.05
C ALA A 85 18.63 -9.98 -13.79
N GLU A 86 19.47 -10.91 -14.27
CA GLU A 86 18.99 -12.19 -14.80
C GLU A 86 18.29 -12.99 -13.70
N ASN A 87 17.36 -13.87 -14.10
CA ASN A 87 16.59 -14.78 -13.25
C ASN A 87 15.45 -14.17 -12.44
N PHE A 88 15.08 -12.91 -12.66
CA PHE A 88 13.85 -12.36 -12.10
C PHE A 88 12.68 -12.47 -13.09
N GLU A 89 11.52 -12.89 -12.59
CA GLU A 89 10.23 -12.71 -13.24
C GLU A 89 9.51 -11.56 -12.52
N VAL A 90 9.20 -10.48 -13.23
CA VAL A 90 8.53 -9.30 -12.66
C VAL A 90 7.19 -9.09 -13.35
N ASN A 91 6.11 -9.35 -12.62
CA ASN A 91 4.75 -9.13 -13.06
C ASN A 91 4.26 -7.80 -12.46
N ILE A 92 3.97 -6.81 -13.31
CA ILE A 92 3.57 -5.47 -12.88
C ILE A 92 2.08 -5.27 -13.18
N TYR A 93 1.31 -4.96 -12.15
CA TYR A 93 -0.13 -4.75 -12.16
C TYR A 93 -0.45 -3.30 -11.79
N GLY A 94 -1.49 -2.72 -12.37
CA GLY A 94 -1.91 -1.35 -12.01
C GLY A 94 -2.98 -0.82 -12.95
N PRO A 95 -3.54 0.37 -12.67
CA PRO A 95 -4.62 0.94 -13.47
C PRO A 95 -4.20 1.16 -14.92
N GLY A 96 -5.02 0.74 -15.87
CA GLY A 96 -4.77 1.01 -17.29
C GLY A 96 -5.82 0.43 -18.23
N GLU A 97 -5.95 1.02 -19.41
CA GLU A 97 -6.84 0.50 -20.46
C GLU A 97 -6.20 -0.67 -21.22
N ASP A 98 -4.90 -0.55 -21.50
CA ASP A 98 -4.10 -1.50 -22.27
C ASP A 98 -2.63 -1.45 -21.83
N ILE A 99 -1.82 -2.39 -22.30
CA ILE A 99 -0.41 -2.50 -21.91
C ILE A 99 0.39 -1.24 -22.29
N SER A 100 0.10 -0.62 -23.43
CA SER A 100 0.83 0.55 -23.91
C SER A 100 0.49 1.80 -23.13
N SER A 101 -0.80 2.03 -22.83
CA SER A 101 -1.24 3.13 -21.96
C SER A 101 -0.70 2.99 -20.54
N PHE A 102 -0.83 1.80 -19.94
CA PHE A 102 -0.32 1.55 -18.59
C PHE A 102 1.20 1.78 -18.48
N LYS A 103 1.97 1.27 -19.43
CA LYS A 103 3.42 1.50 -19.47
C LYS A 103 3.77 2.99 -19.62
N ARG A 104 3.01 3.73 -20.42
CA ARG A 104 3.24 5.17 -20.60
C ARG A 104 3.01 5.93 -19.29
N GLU A 105 2.00 5.55 -18.53
CA GLU A 105 1.67 6.17 -17.24
C GLU A 105 2.74 5.88 -16.20
N ILE A 106 3.07 4.63 -15.90
CA ILE A 106 4.02 4.31 -14.81
C ILE A 106 5.48 4.70 -15.12
N PHE A 107 5.80 4.99 -16.38
CA PHE A 107 7.12 5.48 -16.80
C PHE A 107 7.10 6.94 -17.28
N HIS A 108 6.06 7.71 -16.97
CA HIS A 108 5.88 9.08 -17.48
C HIS A 108 7.05 10.04 -17.12
N GLY A 109 7.73 9.82 -15.99
CA GLY A 109 8.90 10.59 -15.56
C GLY A 109 10.23 10.14 -16.18
N VAL A 110 10.22 9.07 -16.98
CA VAL A 110 11.42 8.45 -17.54
C VAL A 110 11.61 8.87 -18.98
N HIS A 111 12.45 9.88 -19.17
CA HIS A 111 12.88 10.38 -20.47
C HIS A 111 14.38 10.15 -20.62
N ARG A 112 14.90 10.08 -21.86
CA ARG A 112 16.35 9.97 -22.11
C ARG A 112 17.17 11.06 -21.43
N SER A 113 16.56 12.24 -21.23
CA SER A 113 17.19 13.37 -20.54
C SER A 113 17.14 13.26 -19.01
N THR A 114 16.22 12.47 -18.45
CA THR A 114 16.04 12.31 -17.00
C THR A 114 16.56 10.97 -16.49
N PHE A 115 16.80 10.00 -17.37
CA PHE A 115 17.29 8.67 -17.01
C PHE A 115 18.25 8.11 -18.07
N PRO A 116 19.49 7.72 -17.67
CA PRO A 116 20.56 7.39 -18.61
C PRO A 116 20.44 5.99 -19.24
N ILE A 117 19.61 5.10 -18.67
CA ILE A 117 19.47 3.72 -19.13
C ILE A 117 18.17 3.59 -19.95
N PRO A 118 18.22 3.11 -21.21
CA PRO A 118 17.00 2.86 -21.97
C PRO A 118 16.12 1.80 -21.27
N LEU A 119 14.82 2.06 -21.14
CA LEU A 119 13.81 1.13 -20.61
C LEU A 119 13.69 -0.21 -21.39
N ARG A 120 14.49 -0.40 -22.44
CA ARG A 120 14.56 -1.62 -23.26
C ARG A 120 15.73 -2.54 -22.91
N LYS A 121 16.54 -2.20 -21.90
CA LYS A 121 17.67 -3.02 -21.43
C LYS A 121 17.35 -3.74 -20.11
N TRP A 122 16.22 -4.43 -20.05
CA TRP A 122 15.91 -5.30 -18.92
C TRP A 122 16.44 -6.71 -19.16
N ASN A 123 17.11 -7.26 -18.15
CA ASN A 123 17.59 -8.65 -18.17
C ASN A 123 16.60 -9.60 -17.47
N ALA A 124 15.62 -9.04 -16.75
CA ALA A 124 14.51 -9.78 -16.16
C ALA A 124 13.41 -10.09 -17.19
N HIS A 125 12.62 -11.12 -16.89
CA HIS A 125 11.40 -11.43 -17.61
C HIS A 125 10.24 -10.57 -17.06
N VAL A 126 9.92 -9.46 -17.74
CA VAL A 126 8.92 -8.48 -17.27
C VAL A 126 7.60 -8.58 -18.03
N ARG A 127 6.48 -8.69 -17.32
CA ARG A 127 5.11 -8.65 -17.87
C ARG A 127 4.29 -7.52 -17.26
N PHE A 128 3.36 -6.97 -18.04
CA PHE A 128 2.47 -5.88 -17.64
C PHE A 128 1.02 -6.34 -17.72
N PHE A 129 0.25 -6.01 -16.68
CA PHE A 129 -1.15 -6.39 -16.51
C PHE A 129 -1.95 -5.13 -16.17
N PRO A 130 -2.44 -4.38 -17.17
CA PRO A 130 -3.35 -3.26 -16.95
C PRO A 130 -4.65 -3.76 -16.30
N LEU A 131 -5.11 -3.05 -15.29
CA LEU A 131 -6.30 -3.38 -14.51
C LEU A 131 -7.37 -2.29 -14.67
N GLN A 132 -8.62 -2.73 -14.78
CA GLN A 132 -9.80 -1.88 -14.76
C GLN A 132 -10.71 -2.40 -13.67
N ALA A 133 -10.98 -1.59 -12.63
CA ALA A 133 -11.90 -1.99 -11.57
C ALA A 133 -13.34 -1.97 -12.08
N LYS A 134 -13.91 -3.16 -12.24
CA LYS A 134 -15.30 -3.43 -12.63
C LYS A 134 -16.05 -4.01 -11.43
N GLU A 135 -17.38 -4.00 -11.49
CA GLU A 135 -18.24 -4.57 -10.43
C GLU A 135 -17.94 -6.05 -10.16
N SER A 136 -17.56 -6.80 -11.20
CA SER A 136 -17.14 -8.19 -11.11
C SER A 136 -15.94 -8.43 -12.02
N GLN A 137 -14.92 -9.09 -11.46
CA GLN A 137 -13.68 -9.44 -12.14
C GLN A 137 -12.98 -10.58 -11.40
N ASP A 138 -12.27 -11.41 -12.16
CA ASP A 138 -11.49 -12.50 -11.57
C ASP A 138 -10.35 -11.94 -10.72
N PRO A 139 -10.06 -12.56 -9.57
CA PRO A 139 -8.93 -12.15 -8.76
C PRO A 139 -7.61 -12.49 -9.45
N ILE A 140 -6.56 -11.76 -9.07
CA ILE A 140 -5.18 -12.06 -9.47
C ILE A 140 -4.67 -13.17 -8.55
N LEU A 141 -4.18 -14.25 -9.15
CA LEU A 141 -3.69 -15.42 -8.42
C LEU A 141 -2.15 -15.45 -8.36
N GLY A 142 -1.62 -15.48 -7.15
CA GLY A 142 -0.27 -15.95 -6.85
C GLY A 142 -0.29 -17.40 -6.39
N ASN A 143 0.88 -17.97 -6.07
CA ASN A 143 0.92 -19.30 -5.48
C ASN A 143 0.40 -19.29 -4.03
N GLU A 144 0.64 -18.20 -3.30
CA GLU A 144 0.31 -18.09 -1.87
C GLU A 144 -0.80 -17.07 -1.57
N PHE A 145 -1.36 -16.42 -2.60
CA PHE A 145 -2.35 -15.37 -2.42
C PHE A 145 -3.39 -15.32 -3.54
N GLU A 146 -4.57 -14.82 -3.17
CA GLU A 146 -5.59 -14.31 -4.08
C GLU A 146 -5.75 -12.81 -3.84
N CYS A 147 -5.72 -12.01 -4.90
CA CYS A 147 -5.82 -10.56 -4.82
C CYS A 147 -7.03 -10.05 -5.61
N SER A 148 -8.01 -9.49 -4.91
CA SER A 148 -9.01 -8.62 -5.53
C SER A 148 -8.56 -7.17 -5.48
N TYR A 149 -9.07 -6.37 -6.40
CA TYR A 149 -8.75 -4.94 -6.51
C TYR A 149 -10.02 -4.12 -6.72
N PHE A 150 -10.01 -2.87 -6.30
CA PHE A 150 -11.19 -2.00 -6.27
C PHE A 150 -10.80 -0.54 -6.46
N GLN A 151 -11.75 0.28 -6.93
CA GLN A 151 -11.53 1.70 -7.14
C GLN A 151 -11.45 2.45 -5.80
N LEU A 152 -10.47 3.35 -5.68
CA LEU A 152 -10.38 4.31 -4.58
C LEU A 152 -10.85 5.69 -5.03
N ASN A 153 -11.37 6.46 -4.08
CA ASN A 153 -11.68 7.88 -4.24
C ASN A 153 -10.40 8.74 -4.21
N HIS A 154 -9.89 9.05 -5.40
CA HIS A 154 -8.71 9.88 -5.62
C HIS A 154 -8.87 10.63 -6.97
N PRO A 155 -8.23 11.80 -7.19
CA PRO A 155 -8.40 12.59 -8.42
C PRO A 155 -8.04 11.86 -9.71
N VAL A 156 -7.13 10.89 -9.64
CA VAL A 156 -6.78 10.00 -10.75
C VAL A 156 -7.22 8.58 -10.46
N ARG A 157 -7.30 7.75 -11.51
CA ARG A 157 -7.65 6.33 -11.39
C ARG A 157 -6.66 5.65 -10.44
N THR A 158 -7.18 5.24 -9.28
CA THR A 158 -6.40 4.67 -8.18
C THR A 158 -7.04 3.40 -7.69
N LEU A 159 -6.24 2.37 -7.50
CA LEU A 159 -6.68 1.05 -7.07
C LEU A 159 -6.23 0.73 -5.65
N GLY A 160 -7.16 0.18 -4.87
CA GLY A 160 -6.88 -0.54 -3.64
C GLY A 160 -6.78 -2.03 -3.93
N TYR A 161 -6.01 -2.74 -3.11
CA TYR A 161 -5.77 -4.17 -3.27
C TYR A 161 -6.08 -4.92 -1.98
N ARG A 162 -6.86 -5.99 -2.08
CA ARG A 162 -7.20 -6.90 -0.98
C ARG A 162 -6.62 -8.27 -1.24
N PHE A 163 -5.68 -8.67 -0.40
CA PHE A 163 -4.98 -9.94 -0.46
C PHE A 163 -5.53 -10.91 0.57
N GLN A 164 -6.02 -12.04 0.10
CA GLN A 164 -6.24 -13.24 0.91
C GLN A 164 -4.97 -14.10 0.81
N CYS A 165 -4.19 -14.15 1.88
CA CYS A 165 -2.98 -14.98 1.98
C CYS A 165 -3.21 -16.04 3.06
N GLN A 166 -3.42 -17.30 2.66
CA GLN A 166 -3.82 -18.37 3.59
C GLN A 166 -5.08 -17.98 4.39
N ASN A 167 -4.99 -17.88 5.72
CA ASN A 167 -6.07 -17.44 6.61
C ASN A 167 -5.96 -15.97 7.04
N LYS A 168 -5.21 -15.15 6.29
CA LYS A 168 -4.95 -13.75 6.58
C LYS A 168 -5.43 -12.83 5.48
N ILE A 169 -6.00 -11.71 5.89
CA ILE A 169 -6.42 -10.65 4.98
C ILE A 169 -5.52 -9.44 5.19
N LEU A 170 -4.90 -8.98 4.10
CA LEU A 170 -4.18 -7.72 4.04
C LEU A 170 -4.86 -6.81 3.02
N VAL A 171 -5.06 -5.54 3.36
CA VAL A 171 -5.65 -4.56 2.46
C VAL A 171 -4.73 -3.35 2.35
N TYR A 172 -4.37 -3.01 1.12
CA TYR A 172 -3.59 -1.83 0.77
C TYR A 172 -4.49 -0.82 0.07
N ALA A 173 -4.76 0.31 0.71
CA ALA A 173 -5.53 1.41 0.12
C ALA A 173 -4.98 2.76 0.60
N LEU A 174 -3.88 3.17 -0.02
CA LEU A 174 -3.35 4.53 0.10
C LEU A 174 -4.06 5.47 -0.87
N ASP A 175 -3.91 6.78 -0.67
CA ASP A 175 -4.47 7.81 -1.55
C ASP A 175 -5.99 7.62 -1.72
N HIS A 176 -6.67 7.44 -0.59
CA HIS A 176 -8.12 7.32 -0.53
C HIS A 176 -8.68 8.31 0.48
N GLU A 177 -9.68 9.10 0.08
CA GLU A 177 -10.50 9.84 1.04
C GLU A 177 -11.95 9.33 1.04
N LYS A 178 -12.65 9.52 2.16
CA LYS A 178 -14.08 9.22 2.22
C LYS A 178 -14.83 9.98 1.13
N TYR A 179 -15.82 9.35 0.52
CA TYR A 179 -16.71 10.02 -0.42
C TYR A 179 -17.53 11.07 0.31
N HIS A 180 -17.66 12.26 -0.29
CA HIS A 180 -18.41 13.38 0.24
C HIS A 180 -18.82 14.34 -0.90
N GLU A 181 -19.79 15.20 -0.64
CA GLU A 181 -20.16 16.31 -1.52
C GLU A 181 -19.12 17.45 -1.46
N PRO A 182 -19.08 18.40 -2.42
CA PRO A 182 -18.08 19.47 -2.44
C PRO A 182 -18.03 20.33 -1.15
N ASP A 183 -19.15 20.49 -0.45
CA ASP A 183 -19.23 21.21 0.83
C ASP A 183 -18.76 20.36 2.04
N GLY A 184 -18.47 19.08 1.82
CA GLY A 184 -18.04 18.09 2.79
C GLY A 184 -19.19 17.35 3.49
N THR A 185 -20.44 17.56 3.08
CA THR A 185 -21.57 16.75 3.55
C THR A 185 -21.56 15.35 2.93
N ILE A 186 -22.29 14.42 3.54
CA ILE A 186 -22.39 13.03 3.05
C ILE A 186 -23.79 12.83 2.51
N SER A 187 -23.93 12.79 1.18
CA SER A 187 -25.17 12.39 0.52
C SER A 187 -25.42 10.88 0.66
N ALA A 188 -26.60 10.42 0.25
CA ALA A 188 -26.91 8.99 0.22
C ALA A 188 -25.96 8.21 -0.70
N GLU A 189 -25.57 8.81 -1.84
CA GLU A 189 -24.62 8.21 -2.77
C GLU A 189 -23.22 8.14 -2.14
N ALA A 190 -22.74 9.23 -1.55
CA ALA A 190 -21.46 9.24 -0.85
C ALA A 190 -21.44 8.23 0.31
N ALA A 191 -22.53 8.10 1.06
CA ALA A 191 -22.67 7.08 2.11
C ALA A 191 -22.61 5.66 1.54
N HIS A 192 -23.26 5.41 0.40
CA HIS A 192 -23.21 4.12 -0.28
C HIS A 192 -21.80 3.76 -0.73
N GLN A 193 -21.08 4.69 -1.36
CA GLN A 193 -19.69 4.48 -1.79
C GLN A 193 -18.75 4.23 -0.61
N ASN A 194 -18.91 4.98 0.49
CA ASN A 194 -18.18 4.71 1.73
C ASN A 194 -18.49 3.32 2.30
N GLN A 195 -19.73 2.85 2.20
CA GLN A 195 -20.10 1.50 2.62
C GLN A 195 -19.45 0.42 1.74
N LEU A 196 -19.36 0.64 0.42
CA LEU A 196 -18.64 -0.25 -0.49
C LEU A 196 -17.15 -0.33 -0.12
N PHE A 197 -16.52 0.81 0.19
CA PHE A 197 -15.14 0.83 0.68
C PHE A 197 -14.99 0.03 1.99
N LEU A 198 -15.91 0.20 2.96
CA LEU A 198 -15.90 -0.57 4.20
C LEU A 198 -15.97 -2.09 3.95
N ASN A 199 -16.74 -2.53 2.95
CA ASN A 199 -16.84 -3.94 2.56
C ASN A 199 -15.49 -4.45 2.03
N HIS A 200 -14.77 -3.65 1.24
CA HIS A 200 -13.45 -4.01 0.72
C HIS A 200 -12.38 -4.14 1.81
N ILE A 201 -12.46 -3.36 2.89
CA ILE A 201 -11.50 -3.45 3.99
C ILE A 201 -11.95 -4.39 5.12
N GLN A 202 -13.16 -4.93 5.03
CA GLN A 202 -13.80 -5.69 6.12
C GLN A 202 -12.98 -6.87 6.60
N ASN A 203 -12.93 -7.05 7.93
CA ASN A 203 -12.27 -8.17 8.62
C ASN A 203 -10.77 -8.31 8.31
N ALA A 204 -10.12 -7.27 7.79
CA ALA A 204 -8.69 -7.34 7.50
C ALA A 204 -7.87 -7.58 8.77
N ASP A 205 -6.86 -8.47 8.68
CA ASP A 205 -5.86 -8.61 9.73
C ASP A 205 -4.90 -7.42 9.74
N LEU A 206 -4.65 -6.82 8.57
CA LEU A 206 -3.87 -5.60 8.40
C LEU A 206 -4.49 -4.73 7.30
N TYR A 207 -4.84 -3.49 7.63
CA TYR A 207 -5.23 -2.44 6.70
C TYR A 207 -4.12 -1.38 6.66
N ILE A 208 -3.50 -1.20 5.49
CA ILE A 208 -2.51 -0.15 5.23
C ILE A 208 -3.26 1.04 4.63
N ALA A 209 -3.28 2.14 5.38
CA ALA A 209 -4.13 3.29 5.14
C ALA A 209 -3.30 4.57 4.94
N ASP A 210 -3.76 5.43 4.04
CA ASP A 210 -3.30 6.81 3.92
C ASP A 210 -3.65 7.58 5.19
N GLY A 211 -2.73 8.36 5.74
CA GLY A 211 -3.02 9.31 6.81
C GLY A 211 -2.23 10.59 6.64
N GLN A 212 -2.47 11.30 5.54
CA GLN A 212 -1.74 12.53 5.25
C GLN A 212 -2.18 13.69 6.16
N TYR A 213 -3.47 13.80 6.46
CA TYR A 213 -4.06 14.99 7.08
C TYR A 213 -4.57 14.78 8.51
N LEU A 214 -4.77 15.90 9.21
CA LEU A 214 -5.54 15.99 10.44
C LEU A 214 -6.93 16.60 10.18
N PRO A 215 -7.93 16.36 11.07
CA PRO A 215 -9.29 16.88 10.87
C PRO A 215 -9.38 18.40 10.68
N ASN A 216 -8.50 19.17 11.32
CA ASN A 216 -8.44 20.63 11.18
C ASN A 216 -7.79 21.08 9.87
N GLU A 217 -6.94 20.27 9.25
CA GLU A 217 -6.28 20.53 7.97
C GLU A 217 -7.19 20.13 6.80
N TYR A 218 -7.92 19.03 6.96
CA TYR A 218 -8.66 18.35 5.89
C TYR A 218 -9.63 19.25 5.11
N LYS A 219 -10.25 20.24 5.76
CA LYS A 219 -11.20 21.15 5.07
C LYS A 219 -10.57 21.86 3.86
N ALA A 220 -9.27 22.16 3.91
CA ALA A 220 -8.56 22.82 2.82
C ALA A 220 -8.16 21.85 1.68
N TYR A 221 -8.19 20.55 1.93
CA TYR A 221 -7.66 19.51 1.03
C TYR A 221 -8.71 18.46 0.63
N ARG A 222 -9.99 18.70 0.90
CA ARG A 222 -11.09 17.85 0.41
C ARG A 222 -11.04 17.72 -1.10
N GLY A 223 -11.28 16.51 -1.60
CA GLY A 223 -11.20 16.22 -3.03
C GLY A 223 -9.78 15.96 -3.53
N TRP A 224 -8.75 16.04 -2.68
CA TRP A 224 -7.37 15.71 -3.07
C TRP A 224 -7.06 14.22 -2.91
N GLY A 225 -8.00 13.44 -2.37
CA GLY A 225 -7.92 11.99 -2.29
C GLY A 225 -6.98 11.48 -1.20
N HIS A 226 -6.86 12.18 -0.07
CA HIS A 226 -6.13 11.70 1.11
C HIS A 226 -7.00 11.74 2.37
N ALA A 227 -6.74 10.82 3.29
CA ALA A 227 -7.52 10.65 4.49
C ALA A 227 -6.96 11.42 5.68
N THR A 228 -7.81 11.55 6.70
CA THR A 228 -7.36 11.96 8.03
C THR A 228 -7.06 10.75 8.89
N PHE A 229 -6.11 10.88 9.83
CA PHE A 229 -5.86 9.85 10.85
C PHE A 229 -7.16 9.37 11.55
N ALA A 230 -8.11 10.30 11.79
CA ALA A 230 -9.39 9.97 12.39
C ALA A 230 -10.23 9.06 11.47
N ASP A 231 -10.30 9.39 10.18
CA ASP A 231 -11.06 8.59 9.21
C ASP A 231 -10.47 7.19 9.07
N CYS A 232 -9.14 7.02 9.05
CA CYS A 232 -8.50 5.69 8.98
C CYS A 232 -8.88 4.82 10.18
N VAL A 233 -8.76 5.37 11.40
CA VAL A 233 -9.10 4.65 12.64
C VAL A 233 -10.59 4.32 12.68
N ASN A 234 -11.46 5.25 12.25
CA ASN A 234 -12.90 5.05 12.24
C ASN A 234 -13.31 3.98 11.22
N PHE A 235 -12.80 4.04 9.99
CA PHE A 235 -13.08 3.04 8.95
C PHE A 235 -12.57 1.66 9.36
N ALA A 236 -11.36 1.57 9.92
CA ALA A 236 -10.83 0.32 10.44
C ALA A 236 -11.75 -0.27 11.53
N ALA A 237 -12.23 0.55 12.47
CA ALA A 237 -13.12 0.09 13.53
C ALA A 237 -14.49 -0.36 12.98
N LEU A 238 -15.11 0.43 12.09
CA LEU A 238 -16.40 0.10 11.47
C LEU A 238 -16.34 -1.19 10.65
N ALA A 239 -15.20 -1.45 10.02
CA ALA A 239 -14.99 -2.63 9.19
C ALA A 239 -14.43 -3.85 9.95
N ASN A 240 -14.33 -3.79 11.28
CA ASN A 240 -13.77 -4.87 12.12
C ASN A 240 -12.34 -5.27 11.70
N VAL A 241 -11.53 -4.29 11.34
CA VAL A 241 -10.10 -4.48 11.05
C VAL A 241 -9.34 -4.68 12.35
N LYS A 242 -8.43 -5.67 12.39
CA LYS A 242 -7.64 -5.96 13.58
C LYS A 242 -6.53 -4.93 13.80
N LYS A 243 -5.78 -4.62 12.74
CA LYS A 243 -4.65 -3.68 12.76
C LYS A 243 -4.78 -2.68 11.62
N VAL A 244 -4.69 -1.39 11.93
CA VAL A 244 -4.56 -0.32 10.94
C VAL A 244 -3.16 0.25 11.02
N MET A 245 -2.40 0.13 9.92
CA MET A 245 -1.11 0.76 9.75
C MET A 245 -1.31 2.05 8.96
N ILE A 246 -1.10 3.19 9.61
CA ILE A 246 -1.22 4.49 8.95
C ILE A 246 0.14 4.90 8.40
N THR A 247 0.18 5.32 7.16
CA THR A 247 1.39 5.72 6.43
C THR A 247 1.06 6.84 5.42
N HIS A 248 1.88 7.05 4.39
CA HIS A 248 1.71 8.14 3.42
C HIS A 248 1.65 9.51 4.11
N TYR A 249 2.63 9.75 4.98
CA TYR A 249 2.66 10.96 5.78
C TYR A 249 2.95 12.19 4.92
N ASP A 250 2.33 13.31 5.26
CA ASP A 250 2.68 14.62 4.70
C ASP A 250 4.21 14.83 4.78
N PRO A 251 4.85 15.27 3.68
CA PRO A 251 6.31 15.39 3.61
C PRO A 251 6.89 16.42 4.60
N ASN A 252 6.08 17.36 5.07
CA ASN A 252 6.46 18.35 6.08
C ASN A 252 6.20 17.89 7.52
N ARG A 253 5.54 16.74 7.70
CA ARG A 253 5.23 16.21 9.04
C ARG A 253 6.51 15.69 9.71
N THR A 254 6.97 16.39 10.74
CA THR A 254 8.17 15.96 11.47
C THR A 254 7.90 14.71 12.31
N ASP A 255 8.96 14.05 12.75
CA ASP A 255 8.92 12.92 13.67
C ASP A 255 8.27 13.32 15.01
N GLU A 256 8.51 14.55 15.48
CA GLU A 256 7.89 15.07 16.70
C GLU A 256 6.39 15.28 16.53
N ASP A 257 5.94 15.76 15.36
CA ASP A 257 4.52 15.92 15.06
C ASP A 257 3.83 14.56 14.99
N LEU A 258 4.42 13.58 14.29
CA LEU A 258 3.90 12.22 14.23
C LEU A 258 3.83 11.59 15.62
N ASP A 259 4.84 11.78 16.48
CA ASP A 259 4.81 11.30 17.86
C ASP A 259 3.65 11.89 18.67
N LYS A 260 3.37 13.19 18.51
CA LYS A 260 2.22 13.85 19.13
C LYS A 260 0.90 13.30 18.60
N ILE A 261 0.79 13.10 17.29
CA ILE A 261 -0.40 12.56 16.63
C ILE A 261 -0.68 11.13 17.11
N TYR A 262 0.31 10.23 17.02
CA TYR A 262 0.16 8.85 17.49
C TYR A 262 -0.15 8.79 18.98
N SER A 263 0.54 9.58 19.81
CA SER A 263 0.26 9.67 21.25
C SER A 263 -1.19 10.10 21.52
N HIS A 264 -1.72 11.04 20.73
CA HIS A 264 -3.12 11.44 20.82
C HIS A 264 -4.06 10.28 20.46
N TYR A 265 -3.87 9.64 19.30
CA TYR A 265 -4.78 8.58 18.83
C TYR A 265 -4.71 7.32 19.69
N PHE A 266 -3.55 6.95 20.23
CA PHE A 266 -3.46 5.86 21.22
C PHE A 266 -4.31 6.13 22.46
N LYS A 267 -4.29 7.38 22.98
CA LYS A 267 -5.14 7.76 24.12
C LYS A 267 -6.63 7.74 23.74
N VAL A 268 -6.98 8.20 22.55
CA VAL A 268 -8.38 8.19 22.06
C VAL A 268 -8.90 6.77 21.92
N ILE A 269 -8.15 5.88 21.25
CA ILE A 269 -8.49 4.47 21.04
C ILE A 269 -8.70 3.78 22.38
N ARG A 270 -7.74 3.93 23.31
CA ARG A 270 -7.83 3.33 24.66
C ARG A 270 -9.01 3.87 25.46
N ARG A 271 -9.22 5.19 25.48
CA ARG A 271 -10.29 5.83 26.27
C ARG A 271 -11.69 5.46 25.75
N LYS A 272 -11.84 5.32 24.44
CA LYS A 272 -13.12 4.99 23.78
C LYS A 272 -13.32 3.49 23.56
N SER A 273 -12.37 2.65 23.97
CA SER A 273 -12.36 1.21 23.72
C SER A 273 -12.59 0.85 22.25
N ILE A 274 -11.97 1.60 21.33
CA ILE A 274 -12.10 1.33 19.89
C ILE A 274 -11.36 0.02 19.59
N PRO A 275 -12.00 -0.99 18.99
CA PRO A 275 -11.44 -2.33 18.84
C PRO A 275 -10.47 -2.43 17.65
N VAL A 276 -9.43 -1.61 17.63
CA VAL A 276 -8.41 -1.60 16.56
C VAL A 276 -7.01 -1.34 17.14
N ASP A 277 -6.04 -2.13 16.69
CA ASP A 277 -4.62 -1.88 16.95
C ASP A 277 -4.09 -0.85 15.94
N LEU A 278 -3.74 0.35 16.41
CA LEU A 278 -3.07 1.36 15.57
C LEU A 278 -1.56 1.06 15.48
N ILE A 279 -1.03 1.03 14.27
CA ILE A 279 0.40 0.78 14.00
C ILE A 279 0.99 1.98 13.26
N PRO A 280 2.01 2.64 13.83
CA PRO A 280 2.80 3.62 13.10
C PRO A 280 3.69 2.90 12.08
N ALA A 281 3.57 3.26 10.80
CA ALA A 281 4.51 2.81 9.77
C ALA A 281 5.86 3.53 9.93
N MET A 282 6.94 2.76 9.98
CA MET A 282 8.30 3.30 10.07
C MET A 282 9.19 2.56 9.07
N GLU A 283 9.96 3.28 8.26
CA GLU A 283 10.92 2.66 7.36
C GLU A 283 11.86 1.69 8.07
N GLY A 284 12.06 0.52 7.45
CA GLY A 284 12.87 -0.56 8.01
C GLY A 284 12.14 -1.44 9.03
N MET A 285 10.90 -1.11 9.42
CA MET A 285 10.11 -1.99 10.27
C MET A 285 9.63 -3.23 9.51
N SER A 286 9.32 -4.28 10.28
CA SER A 286 8.61 -5.45 9.77
C SER A 286 7.51 -5.89 10.74
N LEU A 287 6.45 -6.47 10.19
CA LEU A 287 5.32 -7.00 10.93
C LEU A 287 5.07 -8.44 10.49
N ARG A 288 5.21 -9.38 11.42
CA ARG A 288 4.86 -10.79 11.18
C ARG A 288 3.36 -10.99 11.36
N LEU A 289 2.70 -11.40 10.28
CA LEU A 289 1.29 -11.77 10.31
C LEU A 289 1.22 -13.27 10.60
N HIS A 290 1.07 -13.62 11.87
CA HIS A 290 0.99 -15.01 12.31
C HIS A 290 -0.33 -15.64 11.86
N SER A 291 -0.27 -16.61 10.94
CA SER A 291 -1.35 -17.61 10.84
C SER A 291 -1.33 -18.44 12.12
N LYS A 292 -2.47 -18.59 12.80
CA LYS A 292 -2.57 -19.71 13.76
C LYS A 292 -2.33 -20.96 12.91
N ARG A 293 -1.32 -21.77 13.24
CA ARG A 293 -1.32 -23.18 12.84
C ARG A 293 -2.62 -23.75 13.41
N PHE A 294 -3.47 -24.30 12.55
CA PHE A 294 -4.44 -25.27 13.03
C PHE A 294 -3.63 -26.44 13.57
N SER A 295 -3.56 -26.58 14.90
CA SER A 295 -3.25 -27.88 15.49
C SER A 295 -4.46 -28.75 15.21
N ASN A 296 -4.31 -29.76 14.36
CA ASN A 296 -5.32 -30.78 14.21
C ASN A 296 -5.46 -31.48 15.58
N PRO A 297 -6.62 -31.42 16.27
CA PRO A 297 -6.80 -32.12 17.53
C PRO A 297 -6.77 -33.65 17.38
N TYR A 298 -6.68 -34.17 16.15
CA TYR A 298 -6.57 -35.60 15.85
C TYR A 298 -5.14 -36.08 15.53
N GLU A 299 -4.10 -35.24 15.65
CA GLU A 299 -2.70 -35.71 15.52
C GLU A 299 -2.15 -36.45 16.76
N ASN A 300 -2.98 -36.62 17.80
CA ASN A 300 -2.73 -37.56 18.89
C ASN A 300 -3.86 -38.60 18.91
N GLY A 301 -3.74 -39.61 18.05
CA GLY A 301 -4.72 -40.69 17.91
C GLY A 301 -4.05 -41.99 17.46
N GLU A 302 -3.27 -42.55 18.37
CA GLU A 302 -2.97 -43.98 18.56
C GLU A 302 -2.21 -44.78 17.48
N ASN A 303 -1.13 -45.39 18.00
CA ASN A 303 -0.36 -46.58 17.58
C ASN A 303 0.74 -46.44 16.52
#